data_AF-A0A671G5Z7-F1
#
_entry.id   AF-A0A671G5Z7-F1
#
_cell.length_a   1.000
_cell.length_b   1.000
_cell.length_c   1.000
_cell.angle_alpha   90.00
_cell.angle_beta   90.00
_cell.angle_gamma   90.00
#
_symmetry.space_group_name_H-M   'P 1'
#
loop_
_entity.id
_entity.type
_entity.pdbx_description
1 polymer ?
#
loop_
_entity_poly.entity_id
_entity_poly.type
_entity_poly.pdbx_seq_one_letter_code
_entity_poly.pdbx_strand_id
1 'polypeptide(L)'
;MADIQSERAYQKQPTIFQNKKRVLLGETGKEKLPRYYKNICLGFKTPKEAIEGTYIDKKCPFTDNVSIRGHILSGVVTKMKMQRATVIRRDTSTTSESTTALRNLTGTCLCTYPPASEMSRLVTLSQWVSAGP
;
A
#
# COMPACT_ATOMS: atom_id res chain seq x y z
N MET A 1 8.23 -8.76 14.35
CA MET A 1 6.85 -8.34 14.03
C MET A 1 6.49 -7.27 15.03
N ALA A 2 6.20 -6.05 14.58
CA ALA A 2 5.70 -5.00 15.46
C ALA A 2 4.30 -5.37 15.95
N ASP A 3 3.96 -5.01 17.19
CA ASP A 3 2.62 -5.21 17.72
C ASP A 3 1.58 -4.51 16.82
N ILE A 4 0.53 -5.24 16.45
CA ILE A 4 -0.56 -4.75 15.59
C ILE A 4 -1.25 -3.54 16.24
N GLN A 5 -1.30 -3.53 17.57
CA GLN A 5 -1.99 -2.52 18.37
C GLN A 5 -1.00 -1.52 18.95
N SER A 6 -0.44 -0.65 18.10
CA SER A 6 0.46 0.42 18.53
C SER A 6 -0.26 1.69 18.98
N GLU A 7 -1.49 1.91 18.50
CA GLU A 7 -2.27 3.11 18.78
C GLU A 7 -3.24 2.88 19.96
N ARG A 8 -3.74 3.99 20.51
CA ARG A 8 -4.73 3.96 21.61
C ARG A 8 -6.09 3.42 21.18
N ALA A 9 -6.47 3.60 19.91
CA ALA A 9 -7.74 3.12 19.37
C ALA A 9 -7.59 1.70 18.82
N TYR A 10 -8.54 0.81 19.11
CA TYR A 10 -8.52 -0.57 18.65
C TYR A 10 -8.54 -0.66 17.12
N GLN A 11 -7.53 -1.27 16.54
CA GLN A 11 -7.38 -1.41 15.11
C GLN A 11 -8.08 -2.69 14.65
N LYS A 12 -9.07 -2.56 13.75
CA LYS A 12 -9.75 -3.68 13.09
C LYS A 12 -10.11 -3.33 11.65
N GLN A 13 -10.24 -4.34 10.80
CA GLN A 13 -10.87 -4.15 9.50
C GLN A 13 -12.39 -3.95 9.70
N PRO A 14 -13.00 -2.89 9.14
CA PRO A 14 -14.42 -2.62 9.35
C PRO A 14 -15.32 -3.68 8.71
N THR A 15 -14.88 -4.28 7.61
CA THR A 15 -15.62 -5.30 6.85
C THR A 15 -15.71 -6.64 7.60
N ILE A 16 -14.83 -6.89 8.58
CA ILE A 16 -14.72 -8.19 9.24
C ILE A 16 -15.21 -8.11 10.67
N PHE A 17 -16.20 -8.95 10.95
CA PHE A 17 -16.67 -9.17 12.30
C PHE A 17 -15.76 -10.17 13.01
N GLN A 18 -15.04 -9.71 14.03
CA GLN A 18 -14.06 -10.53 14.76
C GLN A 18 -14.69 -11.39 15.86
N ASN A 19 -15.83 -10.97 16.42
CA ASN A 19 -16.47 -11.65 17.56
C ASN A 19 -17.40 -12.77 17.11
N LYS A 20 -16.97 -13.61 16.18
CA LYS A 20 -17.75 -14.78 15.75
C LYS A 20 -17.80 -15.79 16.90
N LYS A 21 -18.99 -15.98 17.48
CA LYS A 21 -19.19 -16.98 18.55
C LYS A 21 -18.93 -18.36 17.96
N ARG A 22 -17.99 -19.10 18.56
CA ARG A 22 -17.76 -20.50 18.23
C ARG A 22 -18.94 -21.31 18.75
N VAL A 23 -19.65 -21.99 17.85
CA VAL A 23 -20.63 -23.00 18.25
C VAL A 23 -19.81 -24.14 18.88
N LEU A 24 -20.23 -24.60 20.06
CA LEU A 24 -19.45 -25.45 20.98
C LEU A 24 -19.15 -26.88 20.48
N LEU A 25 -19.28 -27.15 19.18
CA LEU A 25 -19.09 -28.47 18.59
C LEU A 25 -18.17 -28.39 17.37
N GLY A 26 -16.96 -28.96 17.52
CA GLY A 26 -16.09 -29.28 16.39
C GLY A 26 -14.98 -28.26 16.11
N GLU A 27 -13.76 -28.70 16.36
CA GLU A 27 -12.47 -28.15 15.91
C GLU A 27 -11.84 -27.02 16.74
N THR A 28 -10.90 -27.49 17.58
CA THR A 28 -9.88 -26.78 18.35
C THR A 28 -8.81 -26.12 17.46
N GLY A 29 -9.20 -25.53 16.33
CA GLY A 29 -8.32 -24.70 15.52
C GLY A 29 -8.45 -23.24 15.95
N LYS A 30 -7.37 -22.51 16.19
CA LYS A 30 -7.39 -21.04 16.13
C LYS A 30 -7.62 -20.66 14.67
N GLU A 31 -8.86 -20.79 14.17
CA GLU A 31 -9.22 -20.24 12.86
C GLU A 31 -8.76 -18.79 12.83
N LYS A 32 -7.75 -18.53 11.99
CA LYS A 32 -7.27 -17.17 11.76
C LYS A 32 -8.49 -16.38 11.30
N LEU A 33 -8.73 -15.23 11.94
CA LEU A 33 -9.81 -14.35 11.53
C LEU A 33 -9.71 -14.14 10.00
N PRO A 34 -10.80 -14.36 9.25
CA PRO A 34 -10.76 -14.18 7.80
C PRO A 34 -10.33 -12.75 7.51
N ARG A 35 -9.38 -12.57 6.60
CA ARG A 35 -8.83 -11.25 6.23
C ARG A 35 -9.47 -10.75 4.94
N TYR A 36 -9.81 -9.46 4.90
CA TYR A 36 -10.41 -8.84 3.73
C TYR A 36 -9.28 -8.32 2.85
N TYR A 37 -9.29 -8.78 1.61
CA TYR A 37 -8.43 -8.31 0.55
C TYR A 37 -9.24 -8.17 -0.74
N LYS A 38 -8.78 -7.31 -1.64
CA LYS A 38 -9.36 -7.09 -2.96
C LYS A 38 -8.27 -7.06 -4.03
N ASN A 39 -8.64 -7.51 -5.23
CA ASN A 39 -7.80 -7.34 -6.41
C ASN A 39 -8.08 -5.96 -7.01
N ILE A 40 -7.03 -5.20 -7.35
CA ILE A 40 -7.18 -3.78 -7.71
C ILE A 40 -7.54 -3.55 -9.19
N CYS A 41 -7.68 -4.60 -10.00
CA CYS A 41 -7.70 -4.48 -11.47
C CYS A 41 -6.41 -3.76 -11.96
N LEU A 42 -6.21 -3.59 -13.28
CA LEU A 42 -4.95 -3.07 -13.87
C LEU A 42 -3.75 -4.04 -13.87
N GLY A 43 -3.97 -5.35 -13.69
CA GLY A 43 -2.92 -6.37 -13.85
C GLY A 43 -1.95 -6.52 -12.67
N PHE A 44 -2.13 -5.75 -11.60
CA PHE A 44 -1.34 -5.91 -10.37
C PHE A 44 -1.79 -7.16 -9.59
N LYS A 45 -0.83 -8.02 -9.27
CA LYS A 45 -1.05 -9.19 -8.41
C LYS A 45 -1.18 -8.76 -6.95
N THR A 46 -2.09 -9.37 -6.21
CA THR A 46 -2.19 -9.20 -4.76
C THR A 46 -0.96 -9.80 -4.09
N PRO A 47 -0.20 -9.03 -3.30
CA PRO A 47 0.96 -9.56 -2.60
C PRO A 47 0.54 -10.54 -1.51
N LYS A 48 1.36 -11.58 -1.26
CA LYS A 48 1.12 -12.57 -0.21
C LYS A 48 0.98 -11.92 1.16
N GLU A 49 1.74 -10.85 1.40
CA GLU A 49 1.70 -10.07 2.65
C GLU A 49 0.33 -9.39 2.87
N ALA A 50 -0.40 -9.03 1.82
CA ALA A 50 -1.76 -8.50 1.97
C ALA A 50 -2.79 -9.61 2.29
N ILE A 51 -2.56 -10.83 1.81
CA ILE A 51 -3.45 -11.99 1.99
C ILE A 51 -3.26 -12.60 3.39
N GLU A 52 -2.02 -12.82 3.80
CA GLU A 52 -1.68 -13.53 5.04
C GLU A 52 -1.22 -12.61 6.17
N GLY A 53 -0.87 -11.35 5.88
CA GLY A 53 -0.38 -10.40 6.87
C GLY A 53 -1.43 -9.98 7.87
N THR A 54 -1.00 -9.42 9.00
CA THR A 54 -1.86 -9.03 10.11
C THR A 54 -1.92 -7.52 10.36
N TYR A 55 -1.25 -6.72 9.52
CA TYR A 55 -1.26 -5.25 9.63
C TYR A 55 -2.65 -4.67 9.29
N ILE A 56 -2.97 -3.54 9.88
CA ILE A 56 -4.20 -2.79 9.62
C ILE A 56 -3.82 -1.40 9.12
N ASP A 57 -4.14 -1.13 7.85
CA ASP A 57 -3.83 0.12 7.20
C ASP A 57 -4.97 0.59 6.33
N LYS A 58 -5.48 1.79 6.63
CA LYS A 58 -6.59 2.39 5.88
C LYS A 58 -6.18 2.94 4.52
N LYS A 59 -4.88 3.10 4.31
CA LYS A 59 -4.29 3.64 3.08
C LYS A 59 -3.87 2.53 2.11
N CYS A 60 -3.96 1.27 2.52
CA CYS A 60 -3.55 0.16 1.68
C CYS A 60 -4.61 -0.13 0.60
N PRO A 61 -4.20 -0.20 -0.67
CA PRO A 61 -5.16 -0.39 -1.74
C PRO A 61 -5.65 -1.82 -1.91
N PHE A 62 -5.00 -2.79 -1.26
CA PHE A 62 -5.41 -4.19 -1.31
C PHE A 62 -6.35 -4.57 -0.17
N THR A 63 -6.29 -3.90 0.98
CA THR A 63 -7.00 -4.33 2.20
C THR A 63 -8.06 -3.34 2.69
N ASP A 64 -8.13 -2.15 2.11
CA ASP A 64 -9.14 -1.12 2.42
C ASP A 64 -9.79 -0.53 1.16
N ASN A 65 -10.74 0.39 1.33
CA ASN A 65 -11.57 1.00 0.30
C ASN A 65 -10.88 2.09 -0.53
N VAL A 66 -9.58 1.96 -0.82
CA VAL A 66 -8.86 2.90 -1.68
C VAL A 66 -8.82 2.38 -3.13
N SER A 67 -9.30 3.16 -4.11
CA SER A 67 -9.24 2.80 -5.54
C SER A 67 -8.11 3.48 -6.29
N ILE A 68 -7.32 2.74 -7.05
CA ILE A 68 -6.30 3.30 -7.96
C ILE A 68 -7.00 4.03 -9.11
N ARG A 69 -6.71 5.32 -9.28
CA ARG A 69 -7.19 6.15 -10.40
C ARG A 69 -6.09 7.09 -10.88
N GLY A 70 -6.12 7.47 -12.15
CA GLY A 70 -5.16 8.40 -12.76
C GLY A 70 -3.90 7.71 -13.28
N HIS A 71 -2.75 8.39 -13.17
CA HIS A 71 -1.49 7.93 -13.76
C HIS A 71 -0.73 6.98 -12.84
N ILE A 72 -0.08 6.00 -13.48
CA ILE A 72 0.88 5.11 -12.83
C ILE A 72 2.28 5.69 -13.03
N LEU A 73 2.90 6.12 -11.94
CA LEU A 73 4.23 6.70 -11.89
C LEU A 73 5.23 5.67 -11.37
N SER A 74 6.40 5.60 -11.98
CA SER A 74 7.51 4.78 -11.49
C SER A 74 8.67 5.68 -11.08
N GLY A 75 9.39 5.32 -10.03
CA GLY A 75 10.56 6.07 -9.57
C GLY A 75 11.38 5.32 -8.53
N VAL A 76 12.49 5.94 -8.12
CA VAL A 76 13.43 5.36 -7.16
C VAL A 76 13.18 5.92 -5.76
N VAL A 77 13.12 5.04 -4.77
CA VAL A 77 12.98 5.40 -3.36
C VAL A 77 14.24 6.12 -2.87
N THR A 78 14.07 7.31 -2.29
CA THR A 78 15.19 8.15 -1.80
C THR A 78 15.24 8.25 -0.29
N LYS A 79 14.09 8.42 0.38
CA LYS A 79 14.02 8.61 1.84
C LYS A 79 12.86 7.81 2.44
N MET A 80 13.14 7.12 3.55
CA MET A 80 12.17 6.36 4.34
C MET A 80 12.18 6.82 5.81
N LYS A 81 12.11 8.14 6.03
CA LYS A 81 12.22 8.71 7.38
C LYS A 81 10.89 8.74 8.14
N MET A 82 9.78 8.45 7.47
CA MET A 82 8.43 8.56 8.02
C MET A 82 7.76 7.20 8.06
N GLN A 83 6.94 6.97 9.08
CA GLN A 83 6.16 5.74 9.19
C GLN A 83 5.10 5.68 8.07
N ARG A 84 5.02 4.55 7.36
CA ARG A 84 4.04 4.27 6.27
C ARG A 84 4.08 5.27 5.10
N ALA A 85 5.18 6.03 4.94
CA ALA A 85 5.38 6.97 3.85
C ALA A 85 6.83 6.98 3.36
N THR A 86 7.00 7.06 2.05
CA THR A 86 8.30 7.04 1.38
C THR A 86 8.38 8.18 0.38
N VAL A 87 9.56 8.80 0.26
CA VAL A 87 9.83 9.84 -0.74
C VAL A 87 10.50 9.20 -1.95
N ILE A 88 9.91 9.42 -3.12
CA ILE A 88 10.35 8.88 -4.40
C ILE A 88 10.86 10.01 -5.29
N ARG A 89 11.96 9.74 -5.98
CA ARG A 89 12.49 10.59 -7.05
C ARG A 89 12.11 10.01 -8.41
N ARG A 90 11.63 10.88 -9.29
CA ARG A 90 11.37 10.59 -10.69
C ARG A 90 12.40 11.33 -11.52
N ASP A 91 13.17 10.56 -12.28
CA ASP A 91 14.11 11.09 -13.25
C ASP A 91 13.40 11.06 -14.60
N THR A 92 12.89 12.23 -15.02
CA THR A 92 12.28 12.39 -16.34
C THR A 92 13.29 13.08 -17.25
N SER A 93 13.76 12.37 -18.27
CA SER A 93 14.58 12.96 -19.32
C SER A 93 13.67 13.68 -20.31
N THR A 94 13.83 15.00 -20.44
CA THR A 94 13.19 15.74 -21.53
C THR A 94 14.21 15.95 -22.64
N THR A 95 13.87 15.50 -23.85
CA THR A 95 14.57 15.84 -25.09
C THR A 95 14.02 17.18 -25.58
N SER A 96 14.84 18.24 -25.54
CA SER A 96 14.47 19.54 -26.14
C SER A 96 14.71 19.50 -27.65
N GLU A 97 13.72 19.88 -28.46
CA GLU A 97 13.79 19.88 -29.93
C GLU A 97 14.79 20.91 -30.50
N SER A 98 15.29 21.85 -29.70
CA SER A 98 16.11 22.97 -30.16
C SER A 98 17.63 22.79 -30.00
N THR A 99 18.09 21.73 -29.34
CA THR A 99 19.50 21.32 -29.26
C THR A 99 19.52 19.86 -28.82
N THR A 100 20.34 19.03 -29.45
CA THR A 100 20.62 17.63 -29.07
C THR A 100 21.26 17.53 -27.67
N ALA A 101 20.53 17.90 -26.63
CA ALA A 101 20.96 17.88 -25.23
C ALA A 101 19.81 17.35 -24.35
N LEU A 102 20.07 16.26 -23.63
CA LEU A 102 19.15 15.71 -22.64
C LEU A 102 19.18 16.58 -21.38
N ARG A 103 18.04 17.13 -20.96
CA ARG A 103 17.92 17.80 -19.66
C ARG A 103 17.27 16.84 -18.65
N ASN A 104 17.95 16.61 -17.53
CA ASN A 104 17.43 15.80 -16.43
C ASN A 104 16.65 16.69 -15.48
N LEU A 105 15.31 16.55 -15.46
CA LEU A 105 14.45 17.19 -14.45
C LEU A 105 14.15 16.17 -13.35
N THR A 106 14.52 16.50 -12.11
CA THR A 106 14.27 15.64 -10.95
C THR A 106 13.05 16.12 -10.18
N GLY A 107 11.96 15.35 -10.21
CA GLY A 107 10.77 15.61 -9.39
C GLY A 107 10.72 14.68 -8.18
N THR A 108 10.55 15.22 -6.97
CA THR A 108 10.30 14.43 -5.75
C THR A 108 8.81 14.34 -5.45
N CYS A 109 8.33 13.17 -5.06
CA CYS A 109 6.94 12.94 -4.65
C CYS A 109 6.91 12.16 -3.34
N LEU A 110 5.99 12.52 -2.44
CA LEU A 110 5.77 11.83 -1.18
C LEU A 110 4.62 10.84 -1.36
N CYS A 111 4.85 9.58 -0.99
CA CYS A 111 3.96 8.49 -1.36
C CYS A 111 3.66 7.59 -0.16
N THR A 112 2.40 7.17 -0.03
CA THR A 112 1.97 6.22 0.99
C THR A 112 2.40 4.81 0.60
N TYR A 113 3.00 4.09 1.55
CA TYR A 113 3.56 2.76 1.33
C TYR A 113 2.91 1.77 2.31
N PRO A 114 2.15 0.77 1.83
CA PRO A 114 1.66 -0.27 2.70
C PRO A 114 2.85 -1.16 3.14
N PRO A 115 2.84 -1.71 4.36
CA PRO A 115 3.89 -2.60 4.84
C PRO A 115 3.92 -3.97 4.15
N ALA A 116 3.16 -4.13 3.06
CA ALA A 116 2.89 -5.39 2.34
C ALA A 116 3.58 -5.49 0.96
N SER A 117 4.43 -4.52 0.64
CA SER A 117 5.24 -4.55 -0.59
C SER A 117 6.67 -4.89 -0.22
N GLU A 118 7.26 -5.87 -0.92
CA GLU A 118 8.70 -6.08 -0.88
C GLU A 118 9.42 -4.83 -1.42
N MET A 119 10.49 -4.42 -0.75
CA MET A 119 11.27 -3.22 -1.07
C MET A 119 12.08 -3.41 -2.37
N SER A 120 11.45 -3.34 -3.53
CA SER A 120 12.16 -3.12 -4.79
C SER A 120 12.53 -1.63 -4.94
N ARG A 121 13.75 -1.35 -5.41
CA ARG A 121 14.25 0.03 -5.64
C ARG A 121 13.41 0.81 -6.66
N LEU A 122 12.64 0.11 -7.50
CA LEU A 122 11.63 0.66 -8.39
C LEU A 122 10.26 0.41 -7.77
N VAL A 123 9.54 1.50 -7.47
CA VAL A 123 8.17 1.42 -6.95
C VAL A 123 7.24 2.03 -7.99
N THR A 124 6.30 1.23 -8.46
CA THR A 124 5.21 1.64 -9.34
C THR A 124 4.04 2.09 -8.46
N LEU A 125 3.64 3.35 -8.60
CA LEU A 125 2.59 3.98 -7.80
C LEU A 125 1.49 4.51 -8.68
N SER A 126 0.26 4.26 -8.26
CA SER A 126 -0.87 5.12 -8.60
C SER A 126 -0.87 6.37 -7.74
N GLN A 127 -1.01 7.53 -8.36
CA GLN A 127 -1.13 8.79 -7.63
C GLN A 127 -2.47 8.81 -6.86
N TRP A 128 -2.41 8.75 -5.54
CA TRP A 128 -3.59 8.75 -4.68
C TRP A 128 -4.06 10.18 -4.45
N VAL A 129 -5.17 10.56 -5.09
CA VAL A 129 -5.97 11.70 -4.61
C VAL A 129 -6.63 11.23 -3.32
N SER A 130 -6.22 11.81 -2.20
CA SER A 130 -6.96 11.70 -0.95
C SER A 130 -8.42 12.03 -1.24
N ALA A 131 -9.32 11.05 -1.13
CA ALA A 131 -10.72 11.35 -0.93
C ALA A 131 -10.80 12.07 0.42
N GLY A 132 -10.88 13.40 0.37
CA GLY A 132 -11.30 14.22 1.51
C GLY A 132 -12.76 13.90 1.87
N PRO A 133 -13.19 14.36 3.06
CA PRO A 133 -14.36 13.85 3.80
C PRO A 133 -15.66 13.84 3.01
#